data_AF-A0A060C5V9-F1
#
_entry.id   AF-A0A060C5V9-F1
#
_cell.length_a   1.000
_cell.length_b   1.000
_cell.length_c   1.000
_cell.angle_alpha   90.00
_cell.angle_beta   90.00
_cell.angle_gamma   90.00
#
_symmetry.space_group_name_H-M   'P 1'
#
loop_
_entity.id
_entity.type
_entity.pdbx_description
1 polymer ?
#
loop_
_entity_poly.entity_id
_entity_poly.type
_entity_poly.pdbx_seq_one_letter_code
_entity_poly.pdbx_strand_id
1 'polypeptide(L)' 'MLWISPIYQSPMVDMGYDISDYQAIDPRFGTMADFDELLAKSKQLGIKIIMDLVVNHTSDQHRWFKEALKKSN' A
#
# COMPACT_ATOMS: atom_id res chain seq x y z
N MET A 1 5.52 -19.56 -1.05
CA MET A 1 4.49 -18.50 -0.90
C MET A 1 5.09 -17.44 -0.01
N LEU A 2 5.01 -16.18 -0.43
CA LEU A 2 5.45 -15.04 0.37
C LEU A 2 4.22 -14.22 0.74
N TRP A 3 4.09 -13.91 2.03
CA TRP A 3 3.12 -12.94 2.51
C TRP A 3 3.90 -11.67 2.86
N ILE A 4 3.53 -10.58 2.21
CA ILE A 4 4.19 -9.28 2.34
C ILE A 4 3.26 -8.40 3.18
N SER A 5 3.80 -7.88 4.28
CA SER A 5 3.18 -6.81 5.08
C SER A 5 2.85 -5.59 4.21
N PRO A 6 2.04 -4.62 4.66
CA PRO A 6 1.70 -3.46 3.85
C PRO A 6 2.94 -2.70 3.33
N ILE A 7 3.01 -2.54 2.01
CA ILE A 7 4.03 -1.73 1.31
C ILE A 7 3.41 -0.56 0.55
N TYR A 8 2.11 -0.32 0.73
CA TYR A 8 1.41 0.83 0.15
C TYR A 8 1.95 2.14 0.73
N GLN A 9 1.76 3.23 0.00
CA GLN A 9 2.19 4.55 0.47
C GLN A 9 1.53 4.91 1.80
N SER A 10 2.35 5.14 2.82
CA SER A 10 1.92 5.34 4.20
C SER A 10 2.79 6.38 4.92
N PRO A 11 2.22 7.22 5.80
CA PRO A 11 3.00 8.06 6.71
C PRO A 11 3.81 7.27 7.75
N MET A 12 3.57 5.96 7.87
CA MET A 12 4.23 5.02 8.79
C MET A 12 4.00 5.31 10.27
N VAL A 13 2.87 5.94 10.62
CA VAL A 13 2.48 6.09 12.03
C VAL A 13 2.15 4.74 12.65
N ASP A 14 1.63 3.80 11.84
CA ASP A 14 1.32 2.42 12.22
C ASP A 14 2.08 1.42 11.32
N MET A 15 3.36 1.71 11.04
CA MET A 15 4.27 0.81 10.33
C MET A 15 3.73 0.27 8.99
N GLY A 16 2.94 1.07 8.27
CA GLY A 16 2.38 0.74 6.95
C GLY A 16 0.89 0.39 6.96
N TYR A 17 0.28 0.20 8.13
CA TYR A 17 -1.17 -0.08 8.23
C TYR A 17 -2.02 1.19 8.11
N ASP A 18 -1.44 2.37 8.32
CA ASP A 18 -2.05 3.68 8.04
C ASP A 18 -1.84 4.09 6.57
N ILE A 19 -2.66 3.54 5.66
CA ILE A 19 -2.50 3.74 4.20
C ILE A 19 -3.00 5.12 3.75
N SER A 20 -2.17 5.85 3.00
CA SER A 20 -2.46 7.16 2.41
C SER A 20 -2.73 7.13 0.90
N ASP A 21 -2.23 6.10 0.19
CA ASP A 21 -2.62 5.76 -1.17
C ASP A 21 -2.52 4.24 -1.40
N TYR A 22 -3.65 3.60 -1.69
CA TYR A 22 -3.74 2.15 -1.97
C TYR A 22 -3.19 1.74 -3.34
N GLN A 23 -2.91 2.68 -4.23
CA GLN A 23 -2.46 2.42 -5.61
C GLN A 23 -0.98 2.71 -5.84
N ALA A 24 -0.27 3.17 -4.80
CA ALA A 24 1.14 3.47 -4.85
C ALA A 24 1.92 2.60 -3.86
N ILE A 25 3.12 2.18 -4.25
CA ILE A 25 4.13 1.63 -3.35
C ILE A 25 4.77 2.77 -2.59
N ASP A 26 5.04 2.57 -1.31
CA ASP A 26 5.78 3.54 -0.53
C ASP A 26 7.21 3.70 -1.10
N PRO A 27 7.70 4.93 -1.35
CA PRO A 27 9.04 5.16 -1.88
C PRO A 27 10.17 4.51 -1.10
N ARG A 28 9.98 4.19 0.19
CA ARG A 28 10.95 3.43 1.00
C ARG A 28 11.15 1.99 0.53
N PHE A 29 10.15 1.40 -0.13
CA PHE A 29 10.18 0.02 -0.62
C PHE A 29 10.41 -0.07 -2.14
N GLY A 30 10.28 1.04 -2.86
CA GLY A 30 10.54 1.13 -4.29
C GLY A 30 9.40 1.80 -5.03
N THR A 31 9.20 1.38 -6.27
CA THR A 31 8.19 1.90 -7.20
C THR A 31 7.22 0.80 -7.61
N MET A 32 6.15 1.18 -8.32
CA MET A 32 5.27 0.20 -8.97
C MET A 32 6.03 -0.71 -9.96
N ALA A 33 7.04 -0.18 -10.66
CA ALA A 33 7.84 -0.98 -11.59
C ALA A 33 8.68 -2.04 -10.85
N ASP A 34 9.20 -1.73 -9.67
CA ASP A 34 9.92 -2.70 -8.84
C ASP A 34 8.97 -3.80 -8.33
N PHE A 35 7.72 -3.44 -8.00
CA PHE A 35 6.70 -4.42 -7.63
C PHE A 35 6.31 -5.32 -8.81
N ASP A 36 6.18 -4.76 -10.02
CA ASP A 36 5.95 -5.54 -11.24
C ASP A 36 7.09 -6.53 -11.51
N GLU A 37 8.35 -6.11 -11.30
CA GLU A 37 9.52 -6.98 -11.41
C GLU A 37 9.47 -8.12 -10.37
N LEU A 38 9.11 -7.81 -9.12
CA LEU A 38 8.94 -8.81 -8.06
C LEU A 38 7.88 -9.84 -8.46
N LEU A 39 6.72 -9.40 -8.98
CA LEU A 39 5.64 -10.29 -9.42
C LEU A 39 6.10 -11.19 -10.58
N ALA A 40 6.79 -10.61 -11.58
CA ALA A 40 7.28 -11.35 -12.74
C ALA A 40 8.28 -12.44 -12.33
N LYS A 41 9.27 -12.11 -11.49
CA LYS A 41 10.24 -13.08 -10.97
C LYS A 41 9.59 -14.15 -10.09
N SER A 42 8.66 -13.75 -9.22
CA SER A 42 7.94 -14.69 -8.35
C SER A 42 7.17 -15.72 -9.16
N LYS A 43 6.51 -15.29 -10.26
CA LYS A 43 5.82 -16.19 -11.18
C LYS A 43 6.77 -17.18 -11.86
N GLN A 44 7.94 -16.74 -12.32
CA GLN A 44 8.96 -17.61 -12.92
C GLN A 44 9.46 -18.68 -11.92
N LEU A 45 9.54 -18.32 -10.64
CA LEU A 45 9.99 -19.20 -9.56
C LEU A 45 8.86 -20.07 -8.95
N GLY A 46 7.63 -19.97 -9.44
CA GLY A 46 6.47 -20.67 -8.86
C GLY A 46 6.09 -20.17 -7.46
N ILE A 47 6.51 -18.96 -7.09
CA ILE A 47 6.21 -18.32 -5.81
C ILE A 47 4.92 -17.51 -5.94
N LYS A 48 3.93 -17.85 -5.12
CA LYS A 48 2.73 -17.01 -4.93
C LYS A 48 3.01 -15.87 -3.95
N ILE A 49 2.52 -14.68 -4.27
CA ILE A 49 2.55 -13.49 -3.40
C ILE A 49 1.16 -13.25 -2.82
N ILE A 50 1.09 -13.03 -1.51
CA ILE A 50 -0.09 -12.56 -0.78
C ILE A 50 0.25 -11.19 -0.20
N MET A 51 -0.68 -10.25 -0.31
CA MET A 51 -0.56 -8.90 0.21
C MET A 51 -1.58 -8.71 1.33
N ASP A 52 -1.19 -8.01 2.40
CA ASP A 52 -2.17 -7.46 3.34
C ASP A 52 -3.00 -6.37 2.67
N LEU A 53 -4.32 -6.37 2.91
CA LEU A 53 -5.22 -5.32 2.46
C LEU A 53 -5.95 -4.73 3.67
N VAL A 54 -5.60 -3.50 4.05
CA VAL A 54 -6.20 -2.81 5.20
C VAL A 54 -7.48 -2.12 4.76
N VAL A 55 -8.63 -2.77 4.99
CA VAL A 55 -9.95 -2.28 4.56
C VAL A 55 -10.73 -1.53 5.64
N ASN A 56 -10.33 -1.66 6.91
CA ASN A 56 -11.09 -1.13 8.05
C ASN A 56 -10.90 0.37 8.25
N HIS A 57 -9.72 0.91 7.93
CA HIS A 57 -9.35 2.30 8.16
C HIS A 57 -8.32 2.79 7.11
N THR A 58 -8.20 4.11 6.96
CA THR A 58 -7.17 4.77 6.15
C THR A 58 -6.41 5.79 7.00
N SER A 59 -5.22 6.22 6.58
CA SER A 59 -4.51 7.35 7.18
C SER A 59 -5.36 8.63 7.13
N ASP A 60 -5.16 9.52 8.11
CA ASP A 60 -5.67 10.90 8.11
C ASP A 60 -5.08 11.75 6.96
N GLN A 61 -3.96 11.32 6.38
CA GLN A 61 -3.38 11.95 5.19
C GLN A 61 -3.99 11.45 3.88
N HIS A 62 -4.83 10.41 3.92
CA HIS A 62 -5.50 9.85 2.75
C HIS A 62 -6.42 10.89 2.10
N ARG A 63 -6.53 10.89 0.76
CA ARG A 63 -7.39 11.83 0.02
C ARG A 63 -8.82 11.83 0.56
N TRP A 64 -9.40 10.66 0.78
CA TRP A 64 -10.76 10.53 1.30
C TRP A 64 -10.97 11.23 2.65
N PHE A 65 -10.01 11.13 3.57
CA PHE A 65 -10.10 11.81 4.86
C PHE A 65 -10.03 13.33 4.70
N LYS A 66 -9.08 13.81 3.88
CA LYS A 66 -8.96 15.24 3.54
C LYS A 66 -10.22 15.79 2.88
N GLU A 67 -10.85 15.05 1.96
CA GLU A 67 -12.11 15.45 1.34
C GLU A 67 -13.27 15.44 2.35
N ALA A 68 -13.35 14.46 3.24
CA ALA A 68 -14.40 14.39 4.26
C ALA A 68 -14.33 15.57 5.27
N LEU A 69 -13.13 16.09 5.54
CA LEU A 69 -12.94 17.29 6.38
C LEU A 69 -13.32 18.59 5.68
N LYS A 70 -13.44 18.62 4.35
CA LYS A 70 -13.94 19.81 3.65
C LYS A 70 -15.42 19.94 3.98
N LYS A 71 -15.76 20.91 4.85
CA LYS A 71 -17.14 21.23 5.20
C LYS A 71 -17.99 21.34 3.93
N SER A 72 -19.14 20.67 3.93
CA SER A 72 -20.26 21.04 3.08
C SER A 72 -20.72 22.43 3.53
N ASN A 73 -20.70 23.41 2.63
CA ASN A 73 -21.44 24.65 2.84
C ASN A 73 -22.94 24.36 2.90
#